data_AF-A0A231R2S3-F1
#
_entry.id   AF-A0A231R2S3-F1
#
_cell.length_a   1.000
_cell.length_b   1.000
_cell.length_c   1.000
_cell.angle_alpha   90.00
_cell.angle_beta   90.00
_cell.angle_gamma   90.00
#
_symmetry.space_group_name_H-M   'P 1'
#
loop_
_entity.id
_entity.type
_entity.pdbx_description
1 polymer ?
#
loop_
_entity_poly.entity_id
_entity_poly.type
_entity_poly.pdbx_seq_one_letter_code
_entity_poly.pdbx_strand_id
1 'polypeptide(L)'
;MKARFGMAMLGLLLAVVWFGSRGYAHVTNESSVYEDLEFSEAKEQVLLLSGLNLFPHDKGVQLFRPQEKLTRAELNRWVANFNAHNGGDLEAAKDEEGNATYEDVSRAFFGGRFMPDNRNAELTREEFAAFVGARLHEQVDGRTLFDRAGLTKGPAGAIEDVVAQREGEGAAAYDAYQIAVQGKRYPLHPHPKVLFGSPDAREWKGRTVAESWYREEAGNGDGSGLAIIMLERESGKETEAGSHSASSHQAEDHVHPEEEGKASFPILPIAGAGAVVALLVWLGVRKLNSGADSKDGM
;
A
#
# COMPACT_ATOMS: atom_id res chain seq x y z
N MET A 1 -6.63 50.54 -5.80
CA MET A 1 -7.18 49.41 -5.00
C MET A 1 -7.32 48.09 -5.76
N LYS A 2 -7.46 48.07 -7.10
CA LYS A 2 -7.60 46.84 -7.91
C LYS A 2 -6.39 45.87 -7.85
N ALA A 3 -5.18 46.37 -7.58
CA ALA A 3 -3.96 45.54 -7.51
C ALA A 3 -3.83 44.68 -6.23
N ARG A 4 -4.60 44.97 -5.16
CA ARG A 4 -4.50 44.24 -3.89
C ARG A 4 -5.35 42.97 -3.82
N PHE A 5 -6.31 42.81 -4.73
CA PHE A 5 -7.24 41.67 -4.72
C PHE A 5 -6.75 40.47 -5.56
N GLY A 6 -6.00 40.72 -6.65
CA GLY A 6 -5.43 39.65 -7.47
C GLY A 6 -4.37 38.81 -6.73
N MET A 7 -3.65 39.44 -5.79
CA MET A 7 -2.62 38.77 -4.99
C MET A 7 -3.21 37.80 -3.95
N ALA A 8 -4.40 38.10 -3.41
CA ALA A 8 -5.07 37.24 -2.44
C ALA A 8 -5.65 35.96 -3.07
N MET A 9 -6.13 36.04 -4.31
CA MET A 9 -6.69 34.90 -5.04
C MET A 9 -5.59 33.97 -5.61
N LEU A 10 -4.45 34.52 -6.01
CA LEU A 10 -3.26 33.73 -6.38
C LEU A 10 -2.65 33.00 -5.17
N GLY A 11 -2.67 33.62 -3.98
CA GLY A 11 -2.24 32.98 -2.73
C GLY A 11 -3.13 31.80 -2.32
N LEU A 12 -4.44 31.88 -2.54
CA LEU A 12 -5.37 30.79 -2.23
C LEU A 12 -5.23 29.60 -3.19
N LEU A 13 -4.95 29.84 -4.48
CA LEU A 13 -4.70 28.78 -5.47
C LEU A 13 -3.34 28.08 -5.24
N LEU A 14 -2.31 28.80 -4.80
CA LEU A 14 -1.02 28.21 -4.40
C LEU A 14 -1.12 27.38 -3.12
N ALA A 15 -2.04 27.72 -2.20
CA ALA A 15 -2.24 26.93 -0.98
C ALA A 15 -2.84 25.53 -1.27
N VAL A 16 -3.72 25.40 -2.28
CA VAL A 16 -4.34 24.10 -2.65
C VAL A 16 -3.32 23.15 -3.29
N VAL A 17 -2.28 23.67 -3.96
CA VAL A 17 -1.22 22.85 -4.57
C VAL A 17 -0.22 22.33 -3.52
N TRP A 18 -0.16 22.94 -2.34
CA TRP A 18 0.76 22.50 -1.27
C TRP A 18 0.22 21.36 -0.41
N PHE A 19 -1.10 21.10 -0.44
CA PHE A 19 -1.69 19.91 0.17
C PHE A 19 -1.52 18.72 -0.77
N GLY A 20 -0.27 18.34 -1.03
CA GLY A 20 0.03 17.02 -1.54
C GLY A 20 -0.63 16.00 -0.62
N SER A 21 -1.39 15.09 -1.20
CA SER A 21 -1.96 13.95 -0.51
C SER A 21 -0.82 13.12 0.09
N ARG A 22 -0.46 13.39 1.34
CA ARG A 22 0.42 12.50 2.10
C ARG A 22 -0.35 11.20 2.27
N GLY A 23 0.18 10.11 1.68
CA GLY A 23 -0.32 8.77 1.97
C GLY A 23 -0.24 8.55 3.47
N TYR A 24 -1.37 8.17 4.06
CA TYR A 24 -1.41 7.81 5.48
C TYR A 24 -0.49 6.61 5.70
N ALA A 25 0.29 6.66 6.78
CA ALA A 25 1.11 5.53 7.19
C ALA A 25 0.18 4.38 7.60
N HIS A 26 0.06 3.38 6.74
CA HIS A 26 -0.79 2.22 6.96
C HIS A 26 0.09 0.98 6.97
N VAL A 27 0.15 0.34 8.13
CA VAL A 27 0.63 -1.02 8.25
C VAL A 27 -0.28 -1.91 7.42
N THR A 28 0.33 -2.75 6.61
CA THR A 28 -0.37 -3.77 5.80
C THR A 28 0.13 -5.14 6.20
N ASN A 29 -0.75 -6.13 6.18
CA ASN A 29 -0.45 -7.51 6.50
C ASN A 29 -0.95 -8.47 5.43
N GLU A 30 -0.76 -9.77 5.62
CA GLU A 30 -1.12 -10.81 4.64
C GLU A 30 -2.62 -10.84 4.30
N SER A 31 -3.47 -10.23 5.12
CA SER A 31 -4.92 -10.14 4.89
C SER A 31 -5.37 -8.82 4.28
N SER A 32 -4.51 -7.80 4.22
CA SER A 32 -4.88 -6.45 3.77
C SER A 32 -4.02 -5.90 2.63
N VAL A 33 -2.94 -6.60 2.25
CA VAL A 33 -2.06 -6.15 1.16
C VAL A 33 -2.73 -6.18 -0.22
N TYR A 34 -3.61 -7.16 -0.47
CA TYR A 34 -4.44 -7.27 -1.67
C TYR A 34 -5.79 -7.89 -1.30
N GLU A 35 -6.86 -7.48 -1.97
CA GLU A 35 -8.24 -7.91 -1.62
C GLU A 35 -8.54 -9.36 -2.00
N ASP A 36 -7.80 -9.95 -2.95
CA ASP A 36 -8.06 -11.26 -3.53
C ASP A 36 -7.07 -12.36 -3.11
N LEU A 37 -6.39 -12.17 -1.97
CA LEU A 37 -5.41 -13.13 -1.43
C LEU A 37 -5.93 -14.06 -0.33
N GLU A 38 -7.18 -13.92 0.10
CA GLU A 38 -7.72 -14.67 1.26
C GLU A 38 -7.44 -16.18 1.17
N PHE A 39 -7.62 -16.74 -0.03
CA PHE A 39 -7.45 -18.18 -0.32
C PHE A 39 -6.13 -18.53 -1.01
N SER A 40 -5.23 -17.57 -1.21
CA SER A 40 -3.94 -17.86 -1.85
C SER A 40 -3.00 -18.56 -0.88
N GLU A 41 -2.38 -19.66 -1.33
CA GLU A 41 -1.35 -20.35 -0.56
C GLU A 41 -0.05 -19.54 -0.47
N ALA A 42 0.14 -18.57 -1.40
CA ALA A 42 1.33 -17.73 -1.47
C ALA A 42 1.17 -16.35 -0.81
N LYS A 43 0.08 -16.08 -0.06
CA LYS A 43 -0.22 -14.74 0.48
C LYS A 43 0.91 -14.13 1.32
N GLU A 44 1.62 -14.97 2.07
CA GLU A 44 2.73 -14.57 2.92
C GLU A 44 3.92 -14.11 2.06
N GLN A 45 4.22 -14.86 1.00
CA GLN A 45 5.24 -14.54 0.02
C GLN A 45 4.88 -13.28 -0.75
N VAL A 46 3.61 -13.11 -1.14
CA VAL A 46 3.14 -11.89 -1.81
C VAL A 46 3.33 -10.66 -0.93
N LEU A 47 3.02 -10.74 0.37
CA LEU A 47 3.28 -9.65 1.30
C LEU A 47 4.78 -9.29 1.36
N LEU A 48 5.65 -10.29 1.50
CA LEU A 48 7.09 -10.08 1.59
C LEU A 48 7.64 -9.45 0.30
N LEU A 49 7.25 -9.97 -0.86
CA LEU A 49 7.66 -9.44 -2.17
C LEU A 49 7.11 -8.02 -2.40
N SER A 50 5.93 -7.69 -1.88
CA SER A 50 5.41 -6.31 -1.86
C SER A 50 6.31 -5.40 -1.01
N GLY A 51 6.80 -5.87 0.14
CA GLY A 51 7.77 -5.14 0.97
C GLY A 51 9.14 -4.91 0.33
N LEU A 52 9.50 -5.73 -0.67
CA LEU A 52 10.67 -5.52 -1.51
C LEU A 52 10.44 -4.48 -2.62
N ASN A 53 9.26 -3.86 -2.70
CA ASN A 53 8.83 -3.01 -3.81
C ASN A 53 8.90 -3.76 -5.15
N LEU A 54 8.59 -5.06 -5.17
CA LEU A 54 8.59 -5.82 -6.41
C LEU A 54 7.35 -5.51 -7.26
N PHE A 55 6.20 -5.37 -6.61
CA PHE A 55 4.94 -5.05 -7.29
C PHE A 55 4.73 -3.53 -7.37
N PRO A 56 4.48 -2.98 -8.58
CA PRO A 56 4.15 -1.57 -8.72
C PRO A 56 2.82 -1.25 -8.06
N HIS A 57 2.70 -0.05 -7.48
CA HIS A 57 1.44 0.44 -6.95
C HIS A 57 0.56 0.96 -8.09
N ASP A 58 -0.49 0.20 -8.42
CA ASP A 58 -1.52 0.66 -9.35
C ASP A 58 -2.53 1.56 -8.63
N LYS A 59 -3.02 2.61 -9.31
CA LYS A 59 -4.09 3.47 -8.79
C LYS A 59 -5.42 2.72 -8.92
N GLY A 60 -6.00 2.30 -7.79
CA GLY A 60 -7.32 1.66 -7.76
C GLY A 60 -7.40 0.52 -6.76
N VAL A 61 -8.35 -0.39 -6.98
CA VAL A 61 -8.48 -1.64 -6.22
C VAL A 61 -7.21 -2.46 -6.44
N GLN A 62 -6.53 -2.81 -5.35
CA GLN A 62 -5.32 -3.63 -5.40
C GLN A 62 -5.72 -5.10 -5.49
N LEU A 63 -5.69 -5.66 -6.70
CA LEU A 63 -5.87 -7.10 -6.96
C LEU A 63 -4.53 -7.71 -7.40
N PHE A 64 -4.13 -8.80 -6.74
CA PHE A 64 -2.95 -9.57 -7.12
C PHE A 64 -3.23 -10.55 -8.26
N ARG A 65 -4.44 -11.11 -8.28
CA ARG A 65 -4.94 -12.12 -9.23
C ARG A 65 -4.09 -13.39 -9.26
N PRO A 66 -4.06 -14.15 -8.15
CA PRO A 66 -3.12 -15.27 -7.96
C PRO A 66 -3.16 -16.32 -9.08
N GLN A 67 -4.36 -16.58 -9.63
CA GLN A 67 -4.59 -17.64 -10.63
C GLN A 67 -4.34 -17.19 -12.09
N GLU A 68 -4.11 -15.90 -12.36
CA GLU A 68 -3.75 -15.45 -13.70
C GLU A 68 -2.31 -15.89 -14.05
N LYS A 69 -2.08 -16.24 -15.32
CA LYS A 69 -0.73 -16.46 -15.83
C LYS A 69 0.08 -15.17 -15.77
N LEU A 70 1.31 -15.27 -15.29
CA LEU A 70 2.25 -14.15 -15.32
C LEU A 70 2.73 -13.95 -16.76
N THR A 71 2.55 -12.75 -17.31
CA THR A 71 3.09 -12.44 -18.64
C THR A 71 4.56 -12.02 -18.57
N ARG A 72 5.31 -12.17 -19.67
CA ARG A 72 6.70 -11.68 -19.74
C ARG A 72 6.79 -10.16 -19.61
N ALA A 73 5.83 -9.44 -20.19
CA ALA A 73 5.72 -7.99 -20.01
C ALA A 73 5.55 -7.59 -18.53
N GLU A 74 4.70 -8.29 -17.77
CA GLU A 74 4.54 -8.05 -16.34
C GLU A 74 5.79 -8.40 -15.54
N LEU A 75 6.43 -9.53 -15.83
CA LEU A 75 7.68 -9.92 -15.19
C LEU A 75 8.74 -8.83 -15.40
N ASN A 76 8.91 -8.35 -16.63
CA ASN A 76 9.83 -7.26 -16.96
C ASN A 76 9.51 -5.98 -16.18
N ARG A 77 8.23 -5.62 -16.07
CA ARG A 77 7.78 -4.47 -15.27
C ARG A 77 8.10 -4.64 -13.79
N TRP A 78 7.88 -5.82 -13.21
CA TRP A 78 8.18 -6.10 -11.80
C TRP A 78 9.68 -6.07 -11.51
N VAL A 79 10.50 -6.59 -12.43
CA VAL A 79 11.96 -6.53 -12.33
C VAL A 79 12.45 -5.09 -12.42
N ALA A 80 11.91 -4.29 -13.36
CA ALA A 80 12.22 -2.88 -13.47
C ALA A 80 11.85 -2.11 -12.20
N ASN A 81 10.65 -2.35 -11.66
CA ASN A 81 10.19 -1.72 -10.41
C ASN A 81 11.09 -2.10 -9.22
N PHE A 82 11.45 -3.38 -9.10
CA PHE A 82 12.38 -3.86 -8.09
C PHE A 82 13.76 -3.17 -8.20
N ASN A 83 14.31 -3.02 -9.41
CA ASN A 83 15.62 -2.39 -9.61
C ASN A 83 15.60 -0.85 -9.43
N ALA A 84 14.51 -0.19 -9.79
CA ALA A 84 14.37 1.26 -9.72
C ALA A 84 14.48 1.82 -8.29
N HIS A 85 13.93 1.08 -7.33
CA HIS A 85 14.02 1.44 -5.91
C HIS A 85 15.44 1.23 -5.32
N ASN A 86 16.41 0.83 -6.14
CA ASN A 86 17.80 0.56 -5.77
C ASN A 86 18.81 1.38 -6.60
N GLY A 87 18.36 2.49 -7.19
CA GLY A 87 19.22 3.38 -7.96
C GLY A 87 19.56 2.87 -9.37
N GLY A 88 18.88 1.82 -9.84
CA GLY A 88 18.87 1.46 -11.25
C GLY A 88 17.95 2.37 -12.05
N ASP A 89 18.30 2.67 -13.30
CA ASP A 89 17.37 3.33 -14.21
C ASP A 89 16.15 2.43 -14.45
N LEU A 90 14.96 3.05 -14.49
CA LEU A 90 13.76 2.41 -15.02
C LEU A 90 13.96 2.19 -16.52
N GLU A 91 14.66 1.12 -16.88
CA GLU A 91 14.64 0.62 -18.25
C GLU A 91 13.19 0.27 -18.59
N ALA A 92 12.67 0.85 -19.66
CA ALA A 92 11.33 0.56 -20.13
C ALA A 92 11.19 -0.96 -20.29
N ALA A 93 10.20 -1.55 -19.62
CA ALA A 93 9.89 -2.96 -19.80
C ALA A 93 9.68 -3.21 -21.30
N LYS A 94 10.50 -4.08 -21.89
CA LYS A 94 10.28 -4.50 -23.27
C LYS A 94 8.96 -5.25 -23.30
N ASP A 95 8.05 -4.82 -24.18
CA ASP A 95 6.84 -5.57 -24.49
C ASP A 95 7.28 -6.89 -25.12
N GLU A 96 7.17 -7.94 -24.33
CA GLU A 96 7.41 -9.31 -24.75
C GLU A 96 6.07 -10.05 -24.73
N GLU A 97 5.68 -10.57 -25.89
CA GLU A 97 4.43 -11.30 -26.04
C GLU A 97 4.48 -12.65 -25.31
N GLY A 98 3.39 -13.06 -24.66
CA GLY A 98 3.23 -14.39 -24.07
C GLY A 98 3.53 -14.49 -22.57
N ASN A 99 3.34 -15.70 -22.04
CA ASN A 99 3.49 -15.98 -20.62
C ASN A 99 4.95 -16.19 -20.23
N ALA A 100 5.29 -15.80 -19.01
CA ALA A 100 6.57 -16.06 -18.39
C ALA A 100 6.67 -17.53 -17.97
N THR A 101 7.89 -18.04 -17.98
CA THR A 101 8.24 -19.39 -17.52
C THR A 101 9.08 -19.34 -16.24
N TYR A 102 9.26 -20.49 -15.58
CA TYR A 102 10.21 -20.59 -14.47
C TYR A 102 11.64 -20.20 -14.88
N GLU A 103 12.04 -20.48 -16.12
CA GLU A 103 13.34 -20.07 -16.65
C GLU A 103 13.48 -18.55 -16.73
N ASP A 104 12.43 -17.84 -17.18
CA ASP A 104 12.45 -16.37 -17.25
C ASP A 104 12.60 -15.76 -15.86
N VAL A 105 11.86 -16.26 -14.89
CA VAL A 105 11.90 -15.81 -13.49
C VAL A 105 13.26 -16.11 -12.86
N SER A 106 13.78 -17.32 -13.06
CA SER A 106 15.11 -17.73 -12.61
C SER A 106 16.21 -16.83 -13.17
N ARG A 107 16.14 -16.49 -14.46
CA ARG A 107 17.10 -15.58 -15.10
C ARG A 107 17.02 -14.17 -14.51
N ALA A 108 15.81 -13.65 -14.37
CA ALA A 108 15.56 -12.29 -13.90
C ALA A 108 16.00 -12.05 -12.45
N PHE A 109 15.65 -12.98 -11.55
CA PHE A 109 15.92 -12.80 -10.12
C PHE A 109 17.14 -13.56 -9.62
N PHE A 110 17.58 -14.61 -10.30
CA PHE A 110 18.62 -15.49 -9.77
C PHE A 110 19.77 -15.78 -10.74
N GLY A 111 19.89 -15.01 -11.83
CA GLY A 111 20.96 -15.20 -12.82
C GLY A 111 20.94 -16.58 -13.49
N GLY A 112 19.76 -17.21 -13.57
CA GLY A 112 19.57 -18.55 -14.14
C GLY A 112 19.83 -19.68 -13.14
N ARG A 113 20.04 -19.37 -11.85
CA ARG A 113 20.17 -20.37 -10.78
C ARG A 113 18.80 -20.81 -10.27
N PHE A 114 18.77 -21.95 -9.57
CA PHE A 114 17.54 -22.54 -9.00
C PHE A 114 16.48 -22.91 -10.03
N MET A 115 16.92 -23.46 -11.15
CA MET A 115 16.07 -23.90 -12.24
C MET A 115 15.34 -25.20 -11.88
N PRO A 116 13.99 -25.26 -11.91
CA PRO A 116 13.27 -26.52 -11.70
C PRO A 116 13.31 -27.39 -12.96
N ASP A 117 12.96 -28.68 -12.83
CA ASP A 117 12.95 -29.62 -13.96
C ASP A 117 11.98 -29.19 -15.07
N ASN A 118 10.83 -28.62 -14.68
CA ASN A 118 9.81 -28.08 -15.58
C ASN A 118 10.08 -26.62 -15.98
N ARG A 119 11.35 -26.22 -16.17
CA ARG A 119 11.76 -24.82 -16.40
C ARG A 119 11.01 -24.05 -17.50
N ASN A 120 10.55 -24.75 -18.53
CA ASN A 120 9.80 -24.17 -19.65
C ASN A 120 8.30 -24.03 -19.38
N ALA A 121 7.81 -24.50 -18.23
CA ALA A 121 6.41 -24.39 -17.87
C ALA A 121 6.06 -22.94 -17.53
N GLU A 122 4.93 -22.50 -18.05
CA GLU A 122 4.34 -21.20 -17.72
C GLU A 122 3.77 -21.22 -16.31
N LEU A 123 3.97 -20.14 -15.57
CA LEU A 123 3.54 -20.03 -14.18
C LEU A 123 2.45 -18.97 -13.98
N THR A 124 1.62 -19.20 -12.97
CA THR A 124 0.70 -18.21 -12.42
C THR A 124 1.42 -17.20 -11.54
N ARG A 125 0.76 -16.09 -11.20
CA ARG A 125 1.31 -15.09 -10.27
C ARG A 125 1.51 -15.68 -8.86
N GLU A 126 0.65 -16.60 -8.43
CA GLU A 126 0.82 -17.34 -7.18
C GLU A 126 2.05 -18.24 -7.20
N GLU A 127 2.23 -19.04 -8.26
CA GLU A 127 3.41 -19.88 -8.44
C GLU A 127 4.70 -19.05 -8.51
N PHE A 128 4.65 -17.88 -9.16
CA PHE A 128 5.74 -16.91 -9.14
C PHE A 128 6.08 -16.48 -7.71
N ALA A 129 5.07 -16.05 -6.93
CA ALA A 129 5.28 -15.57 -5.57
C ALA A 129 5.83 -16.67 -4.67
N ALA A 130 5.30 -17.90 -4.78
CA ALA A 130 5.83 -19.06 -4.07
C ALA A 130 7.27 -19.36 -4.46
N PHE A 131 7.59 -19.36 -5.77
CA PHE A 131 8.92 -19.67 -6.29
C PHE A 131 9.98 -18.65 -5.85
N VAL A 132 9.70 -17.35 -6.01
CA VAL A 132 10.64 -16.29 -5.61
C VAL A 132 10.68 -16.15 -4.08
N GLY A 133 9.52 -16.22 -3.42
CA GLY A 133 9.38 -16.11 -1.96
C GLY A 133 10.14 -17.19 -1.20
N ALA A 134 10.15 -18.44 -1.69
CA ALA A 134 10.93 -19.53 -1.09
C ALA A 134 12.45 -19.31 -1.14
N ARG A 135 12.93 -18.30 -1.88
CA ARG A 135 14.35 -18.03 -2.16
C ARG A 135 14.79 -16.64 -1.76
N LEU A 136 14.02 -15.95 -0.91
CA LEU A 136 14.31 -14.59 -0.46
C LEU A 136 15.71 -14.45 0.19
N HIS A 137 16.15 -15.49 0.91
CA HIS A 137 17.43 -15.54 1.61
C HIS A 137 18.56 -16.19 0.80
N GLU A 138 18.26 -16.70 -0.39
CA GLU A 138 19.28 -17.30 -1.25
C GLU A 138 20.20 -16.23 -1.82
N GLN A 139 21.50 -16.51 -1.84
CA GLN A 139 22.50 -15.54 -2.30
C GLN A 139 22.84 -15.73 -3.78
N VAL A 140 22.80 -14.62 -4.51
CA VAL A 140 23.27 -14.49 -5.89
C VAL A 140 24.29 -13.36 -5.89
N ASP A 141 25.51 -13.67 -6.32
CA ASP A 141 26.66 -12.76 -6.24
C ASP A 141 26.87 -12.19 -4.82
N GLY A 142 26.68 -13.04 -3.80
CA GLY A 142 26.87 -12.70 -2.39
C GLY A 142 25.76 -11.83 -1.77
N ARG A 143 24.66 -11.58 -2.48
CA ARG A 143 23.54 -10.76 -2.01
C ARG A 143 22.22 -11.52 -2.08
N THR A 144 21.40 -11.38 -1.03
CA THR A 144 20.02 -11.86 -0.99
C THR A 144 19.08 -10.94 -1.75
N LEU A 145 17.81 -11.33 -1.92
CA LEU A 145 16.81 -10.43 -2.50
C LEU A 145 16.53 -9.22 -1.60
N PHE A 146 16.64 -9.37 -0.28
CA PHE A 146 16.56 -8.24 0.66
C PHE A 146 17.71 -7.25 0.45
N ASP A 147 18.95 -7.75 0.36
CA ASP A 147 20.13 -6.89 0.15
C ASP A 147 20.03 -6.14 -1.18
N ARG A 148 19.57 -6.83 -2.22
CA ARG A 148 19.34 -6.24 -3.54
C ARG A 148 18.19 -5.24 -3.56
N ALA A 149 17.23 -5.35 -2.64
CA ALA A 149 16.13 -4.41 -2.43
C ALA A 149 16.51 -3.19 -1.56
N GLY A 150 17.80 -3.06 -1.20
CA GLY A 150 18.31 -1.97 -0.37
C GLY A 150 17.88 -2.10 1.09
N LEU A 151 17.46 -3.30 1.51
CA LEU A 151 17.04 -3.58 2.87
C LEU A 151 18.18 -4.14 3.69
N THR A 152 18.27 -3.71 4.93
CA THR A 152 19.24 -4.22 5.90
C THR A 152 18.51 -5.02 6.98
N LYS A 153 19.17 -6.06 7.51
CA LYS A 153 18.55 -6.87 8.57
C LYS A 153 18.30 -6.01 9.82
N GLY A 154 17.07 -6.03 10.31
CA GLY A 154 16.60 -5.34 11.50
C GLY A 154 16.71 -6.17 12.78
N PRO A 155 16.15 -5.68 13.91
CA PRO A 155 16.15 -6.39 15.18
C PRO A 155 15.25 -7.64 15.16
N ALA A 156 15.56 -8.59 16.04
CA ALA A 156 14.71 -9.72 16.38
C ALA A 156 14.58 -9.83 17.91
N GLY A 157 13.51 -10.45 18.39
CA GLY A 157 13.21 -10.62 19.81
C GLY A 157 11.90 -9.95 20.23
N ALA A 158 11.66 -9.93 21.54
CA ALA A 158 10.41 -9.43 22.11
C ALA A 158 10.22 -7.93 21.87
N ILE A 159 9.00 -7.54 21.50
CA ILE A 159 8.56 -6.15 21.43
C ILE A 159 8.19 -5.70 22.84
N GLU A 160 9.07 -4.94 23.46
CA GLU A 160 8.94 -4.47 24.85
C GLU A 160 7.90 -3.36 24.97
N ASP A 161 7.81 -2.50 23.95
CA ASP A 161 6.93 -1.34 23.93
C ASP A 161 6.61 -0.90 22.50
N VAL A 162 5.46 -0.24 22.34
CA VAL A 162 5.06 0.39 21.07
C VAL A 162 4.55 1.79 21.39
N VAL A 163 5.09 2.78 20.68
CA VAL A 163 4.67 4.18 20.83
C VAL A 163 4.13 4.68 19.49
N ALA A 164 2.96 5.30 19.56
CA ALA A 164 2.38 6.05 18.46
C ALA A 164 2.67 7.54 18.69
N GLN A 165 3.25 8.19 17.69
CA GLN A 165 3.42 9.63 17.66
C GLN A 165 2.55 10.18 16.52
N ARG A 166 1.76 11.20 16.83
CA ARG A 166 1.02 11.91 15.80
C ARG A 166 2.00 12.79 15.02
N GLU A 167 2.19 12.50 13.74
CA GLU A 167 3.00 13.29 12.82
C GLU A 167 2.11 14.07 11.86
N GLY A 168 2.55 15.27 11.45
CA GLY A 168 1.79 16.17 10.59
C GLY A 168 0.88 17.15 11.34
N GLU A 169 0.09 17.94 10.59
CA GLU A 169 -0.75 19.00 11.13
C GLU A 169 -2.21 18.85 10.69
N GLY A 170 -3.13 19.16 11.60
CA GLY A 170 -4.58 19.21 11.33
C GLY A 170 -5.14 17.88 10.82
N ALA A 171 -5.94 17.95 9.76
CA ALA A 171 -6.59 16.79 9.14
C ALA A 171 -5.61 15.84 8.42
N ALA A 172 -4.36 16.27 8.16
CA ALA A 172 -3.34 15.47 7.52
C ALA A 172 -2.42 14.75 8.52
N ALA A 173 -2.71 14.85 9.82
CA ALA A 173 -1.92 14.17 10.84
C ALA A 173 -2.18 12.66 10.80
N TYR A 174 -1.14 11.84 10.91
CA TYR A 174 -1.19 10.38 10.94
C TYR A 174 -0.41 9.84 12.14
N ASP A 175 -0.65 8.57 12.47
CA ASP A 175 0.06 7.91 13.55
C ASP A 175 1.33 7.25 12.98
N ALA A 176 2.49 7.76 13.39
CA ALA A 176 3.79 7.15 13.15
C ALA A 176 4.14 6.26 14.33
N TYR A 177 4.52 5.01 14.06
CA TYR A 177 4.79 4.03 15.11
C TYR A 177 6.29 3.81 15.30
N GLN A 178 6.69 3.59 16.55
CA GLN A 178 8.01 3.07 16.91
C GLN A 178 7.85 1.86 17.82
N ILE A 179 8.64 0.81 17.58
CA ILE A 179 8.69 -0.37 18.44
C ILE A 179 10.01 -0.40 19.22
N ALA A 180 9.97 -0.88 20.46
CA ALA A 180 11.16 -1.12 21.27
C ALA A 180 11.50 -2.63 21.27
N VAL A 181 12.71 -2.97 20.85
CA VAL A 181 13.24 -4.33 20.85
C VAL A 181 14.65 -4.28 21.44
N GLN A 182 14.92 -5.09 22.46
CA GLN A 182 16.22 -5.11 23.17
C GLN A 182 16.62 -3.71 23.70
N GLY A 183 15.67 -2.98 24.28
CA GLY A 183 15.88 -1.63 24.81
C GLY A 183 16.14 -0.53 23.77
N LYS A 184 16.15 -0.83 22.47
CA LYS A 184 16.34 0.17 21.39
C LYS A 184 15.02 0.42 20.64
N ARG A 185 14.75 1.68 20.32
CA ARG A 185 13.59 2.11 19.55
C ARG A 185 13.88 2.10 18.06
N TYR A 186 12.96 1.57 17.29
CA TYR A 186 13.01 1.49 15.83
C TYR A 186 11.73 2.09 15.25
N PRO A 187 11.84 3.13 14.40
CA PRO A 187 10.68 3.65 13.69
C PRO A 187 10.17 2.61 12.69
N LEU A 188 8.86 2.55 12.50
CA LEU A 188 8.28 1.85 11.37
C LEU A 188 8.39 2.74 10.13
N HIS A 189 8.68 2.12 9.00
CA HIS A 189 8.56 2.78 7.69
C HIS A 189 7.10 3.24 7.49
N PRO A 190 6.81 4.29 6.69
CA PRO A 190 5.43 4.76 6.47
C PRO A 190 4.47 3.67 5.94
N HIS A 191 4.96 2.72 5.15
CA HIS A 191 4.16 1.63 4.59
C HIS A 191 4.70 0.25 4.99
N PRO A 192 4.81 -0.04 6.30
CA PRO A 192 5.45 -1.25 6.75
C PRO A 192 4.55 -2.46 6.40
N LYS A 193 5.21 -3.58 6.13
CA LYS A 193 4.59 -4.87 5.88
C LYS A 193 4.81 -5.74 7.11
N VAL A 194 3.73 -6.24 7.72
CA VAL A 194 3.81 -7.11 8.90
C VAL A 194 3.24 -8.48 8.58
N LEU A 195 4.01 -9.53 8.82
CA LEU A 195 3.55 -10.91 8.71
C LEU A 195 3.13 -11.43 10.08
N PHE A 196 1.98 -12.08 10.16
CA PHE A 196 1.40 -12.66 11.38
C PHE A 196 1.08 -11.62 12.46
N GLY A 197 0.95 -10.35 12.08
CA GLY A 197 0.66 -9.23 12.97
C GLY A 197 -0.62 -8.49 12.60
N SER A 198 -1.19 -7.81 13.59
CA SER A 198 -2.32 -6.89 13.37
C SER A 198 -1.87 -5.67 12.54
N PRO A 199 -2.73 -5.10 11.69
CA PRO A 199 -2.47 -3.78 11.10
C PRO A 199 -2.37 -2.67 12.15
N ASP A 200 -2.86 -2.87 13.38
CA ASP A 200 -2.61 -1.95 14.48
C ASP A 200 -1.32 -2.35 15.22
N ALA A 201 -0.25 -1.56 15.04
CA ALA A 201 1.04 -1.84 15.66
C ALA A 201 0.99 -1.85 17.19
N ARG A 202 0.01 -1.18 17.82
CA ARG A 202 -0.14 -1.16 19.29
C ARG A 202 -0.40 -2.56 19.85
N GLU A 203 -1.00 -3.44 19.06
CA GLU A 203 -1.29 -4.83 19.43
C GLU A 203 -0.05 -5.72 19.39
N TRP A 204 1.09 -5.22 18.90
CA TRP A 204 2.31 -6.02 18.81
C TRP A 204 3.10 -6.06 20.10
N LYS A 205 2.77 -5.23 21.10
CA LYS A 205 3.45 -5.23 22.39
C LYS A 205 3.38 -6.62 23.03
N GLY A 206 4.53 -7.17 23.41
CA GLY A 206 4.67 -8.51 23.97
C GLY A 206 4.77 -9.62 22.93
N ARG A 207 4.59 -9.34 21.63
CA ARG A 207 4.88 -10.29 20.55
C ARG A 207 6.38 -10.38 20.31
N THR A 208 6.83 -11.47 19.69
CA THR A 208 8.23 -11.66 19.28
C THR A 208 8.39 -11.35 17.80
N VAL A 209 9.37 -10.51 17.45
CA VAL A 209 9.86 -10.37 16.07
C VAL A 209 10.78 -11.56 15.78
N ALA A 210 10.39 -12.41 14.84
CA ALA A 210 11.23 -13.48 14.32
C ALA A 210 12.31 -12.90 13.40
N GLU A 211 11.90 -12.09 12.43
CA GLU A 211 12.80 -11.38 11.52
C GLU A 211 12.25 -10.00 11.19
N SER A 212 13.13 -9.06 10.86
CA SER A 212 12.73 -7.76 10.35
C SER A 212 13.79 -7.19 9.42
N TRP A 213 13.37 -6.22 8.60
CA TRP A 213 14.24 -5.52 7.68
C TRP A 213 13.99 -4.02 7.71
N TYR A 214 15.07 -3.26 7.73
CA TYR A 214 15.11 -1.82 7.80
C TYR A 214 15.41 -1.23 6.41
N ARG A 215 14.69 -0.19 6.03
CA ARG A 215 14.94 0.60 4.82
C ARG A 215 15.52 1.95 5.22
N GLU A 216 16.67 2.29 4.67
CA GLU A 216 17.24 3.64 4.75
C GLU A 216 16.62 4.53 3.67
N GLU A 217 16.52 5.83 3.97
CA GLU A 217 15.86 6.79 3.08
C GLU A 217 16.64 6.95 1.76
N ALA A 218 15.97 6.71 0.64
CA ALA A 218 16.48 7.02 -0.69
C ALA A 218 15.95 8.40 -1.15
N GLY A 219 16.47 9.49 -0.59
CA GLY A 219 16.40 10.87 -1.13
C GLY A 219 15.04 11.52 -1.45
N ASN A 220 13.92 10.80 -1.40
CA ASN A 220 12.62 11.21 -1.94
C ASN A 220 11.48 11.23 -0.91
N GLY A 221 11.78 11.19 0.40
CA GLY A 221 10.77 11.43 1.45
C GLY A 221 9.93 10.21 1.87
N ASP A 222 10.33 8.99 1.51
CA ASP A 222 9.68 7.75 1.96
C ASP A 222 9.98 7.40 3.43
N GLY A 223 10.78 8.21 4.13
CA GLY A 223 11.18 7.96 5.51
C GLY A 223 12.08 6.73 5.65
N SER A 224 12.81 6.65 6.77
CA SER A 224 13.59 5.46 7.12
C SER A 224 12.88 4.70 8.25
N GLY A 225 12.98 3.37 8.25
CA GLY A 225 12.32 2.57 9.27
C GLY A 225 12.26 1.09 8.94
N LEU A 226 11.70 0.32 9.88
CA LEU A 226 11.37 -1.09 9.66
C LEU A 226 10.28 -1.19 8.59
N ALA A 227 10.65 -1.73 7.44
CA ALA A 227 9.79 -1.85 6.27
C ALA A 227 9.11 -3.23 6.20
N ILE A 228 9.77 -4.27 6.71
CA ILE A 228 9.22 -5.63 6.78
C ILE A 228 9.43 -6.14 8.21
N ILE A 229 8.39 -6.67 8.82
CA ILE A 229 8.40 -7.26 10.15
C ILE A 229 7.69 -8.61 10.08
N MET A 230 8.35 -9.68 10.53
CA MET A 230 7.76 -11.00 10.67
C MET A 230 7.66 -11.31 12.15
N LEU A 231 6.45 -11.40 12.68
CA LEU A 231 6.23 -11.81 14.07
C LEU A 231 6.22 -13.33 14.17
N GLU A 232 6.49 -13.90 15.34
CA GLU A 232 6.22 -15.32 15.56
C GLU A 232 4.72 -15.59 15.43
N ARG A 233 4.37 -16.72 14.79
CA ARG A 233 2.98 -17.17 14.73
C ARG A 233 2.47 -17.45 16.14
N GLU A 234 1.28 -16.98 16.45
CA GLU A 234 0.59 -17.41 17.67
C GLU A 234 0.23 -18.89 17.50
N SER A 235 0.89 -19.75 18.27
CA SER A 235 0.50 -21.16 18.39
C SER A 235 -0.89 -21.23 19.02
N GLY A 236 -1.94 -21.33 18.20
CA GLY A 236 -3.32 -21.43 18.70
C GLY A 236 -4.44 -20.88 17.81
N LYS A 237 -4.12 -20.26 16.67
CA LYS A 237 -5.12 -19.87 15.65
C LYS A 237 -4.77 -20.48 14.31
N GLU A 238 -4.83 -21.81 14.23
CA GLU A 238 -5.12 -22.43 12.94
C GLU A 238 -6.55 -22.06 12.56
N THR A 239 -6.68 -21.41 11.43
CA THR A 239 -7.92 -21.06 10.76
C THR A 239 -8.80 -22.30 10.65
N GLU A 240 -9.94 -22.34 11.34
CA GLU A 240 -11.04 -23.25 11.06
C GLU A 240 -11.62 -22.91 9.67
N ALA A 241 -10.89 -23.23 8.62
CA ALA A 241 -11.40 -23.27 7.25
C ALA A 241 -11.68 -24.72 6.90
N GLY A 242 -12.82 -25.26 7.36
CA GLY A 242 -13.23 -26.60 6.97
C GLY A 242 -14.20 -27.31 7.89
N SER A 243 -15.38 -26.76 8.16
CA SER A 243 -16.54 -27.60 8.52
C SER A 243 -17.87 -26.83 8.45
N HIS A 244 -18.35 -26.56 7.24
CA HIS A 244 -19.80 -26.52 7.02
C HIS A 244 -20.16 -27.44 5.87
N SER A 245 -20.30 -28.72 6.23
CA SER A 245 -21.00 -29.71 5.43
C SER A 245 -22.52 -29.48 5.55
N ALA A 246 -23.16 -29.51 4.39
CA ALA A 246 -24.58 -29.55 4.07
C ALA A 246 -25.60 -29.80 5.20
N SER A 247 -26.62 -28.93 5.23
CA SER A 247 -28.00 -29.32 5.57
C SER A 247 -29.00 -28.57 4.70
N SER A 248 -29.91 -29.34 4.15
CA SER A 248 -30.98 -29.05 3.21
C SER A 248 -32.14 -28.21 3.75
N HIS A 249 -32.80 -27.49 2.82
CA HIS A 249 -34.22 -27.11 2.76
C HIS A 249 -35.04 -26.95 4.05
N GLN A 250 -35.57 -25.74 4.27
CA GLN A 250 -37.03 -25.53 4.39
C GLN A 250 -37.39 -24.06 4.22
N ALA A 251 -38.41 -23.82 3.38
CA ALA A 251 -39.10 -22.56 3.22
C ALA A 251 -40.27 -22.51 4.22
N GLU A 252 -40.43 -21.39 4.93
CA GLU A 252 -41.74 -20.94 5.42
C GLU A 252 -41.81 -19.41 5.39
N ASP A 253 -42.90 -18.93 4.78
CA ASP A 253 -43.46 -17.59 4.86
C ASP A 253 -43.61 -17.14 6.32
N HIS A 254 -43.25 -15.89 6.63
CA HIS A 254 -44.05 -15.05 7.52
C HIS A 254 -43.83 -13.56 7.25
N VAL A 255 -44.96 -12.86 7.17
CA VAL A 255 -45.17 -11.46 6.80
C VAL A 255 -45.26 -10.59 8.07
N HIS A 256 -44.46 -9.50 8.11
CA HIS A 256 -44.60 -8.17 8.76
C HIS A 256 -44.95 -8.04 10.28
N PRO A 257 -44.49 -6.98 11.02
CA PRO A 257 -44.54 -5.57 10.61
C PRO A 257 -43.33 -4.68 10.95
N GLU A 258 -43.45 -3.45 10.46
CA GLU A 258 -42.60 -2.26 10.58
C GLU A 258 -42.23 -1.91 12.02
N GLU A 259 -40.97 -1.50 12.23
CA GLU A 259 -40.61 -0.54 13.29
C GLU A 259 -39.74 0.58 12.72
N GLU A 260 -40.16 1.79 13.04
CA GLU A 260 -39.62 3.08 12.66
C GLU A 260 -38.29 3.39 13.37
N GLY A 261 -37.38 4.00 12.60
CA GLY A 261 -36.76 5.26 13.04
C GLY A 261 -35.49 5.18 13.89
N LYS A 262 -34.32 5.17 13.24
CA LYS A 262 -33.19 6.03 13.64
C LYS A 262 -32.51 6.65 12.42
N ALA A 263 -32.28 7.95 12.54
CA ALA A 263 -31.99 8.90 11.47
C ALA A 263 -30.77 8.54 10.61
N SER A 264 -31.01 8.39 9.31
CA SER A 264 -30.01 8.53 8.26
C SER A 264 -29.49 9.97 8.22
N PHE A 265 -28.20 10.17 8.46
CA PHE A 265 -27.54 11.44 8.16
C PHE A 265 -27.61 11.71 6.65
N PRO A 266 -28.00 12.92 6.21
CA PRO A 266 -28.00 13.24 4.79
C PRO A 266 -26.56 13.27 4.29
N ILE A 267 -26.22 12.31 3.43
CA ILE A 267 -25.04 12.40 2.56
C ILE A 267 -25.32 13.56 1.61
N LEU A 268 -24.81 14.74 1.96
CA LEU A 268 -24.75 15.88 1.05
C LEU A 268 -23.86 15.48 -0.14
N PRO A 269 -24.37 15.50 -1.38
CA PRO A 269 -23.53 15.22 -2.54
C PRO A 269 -22.43 16.29 -2.64
N ILE A 270 -21.18 15.83 -2.68
CA ILE A 270 -19.95 16.63 -2.80
C ILE A 270 -19.96 17.54 -4.05
N ALA A 271 -20.91 17.36 -4.97
CA ALA A 271 -21.23 18.29 -6.05
C ALA A 271 -21.66 19.71 -5.60
N GLY A 272 -22.11 19.88 -4.34
CA GLY A 272 -22.53 21.19 -3.82
C GLY A 272 -21.38 22.15 -3.53
N ALA A 273 -20.21 21.66 -3.11
CA ALA A 273 -19.10 22.52 -2.70
C ALA A 273 -18.49 23.28 -3.89
N GLY A 274 -18.38 22.62 -5.05
CA GLY A 274 -17.92 23.26 -6.29
C GLY A 274 -18.86 24.35 -6.78
N ALA A 275 -20.18 24.13 -6.68
CA ALA A 275 -21.19 25.09 -7.08
C ALA A 275 -21.18 26.35 -6.18
N VAL A 276 -20.99 26.19 -4.87
CA VAL A 276 -20.90 27.33 -3.93
C VAL A 276 -19.65 28.17 -4.22
N VAL A 277 -18.50 27.54 -4.46
CA VAL A 277 -17.28 28.27 -4.82
C VAL A 277 -17.43 29.00 -6.16
N ALA A 278 -18.00 28.35 -7.18
CA ALA A 278 -18.26 28.98 -8.47
C ALA A 278 -19.25 30.15 -8.36
N LEU A 279 -20.29 30.03 -7.54
CA LEU A 279 -21.28 31.09 -7.29
C LEU A 279 -20.65 32.28 -6.57
N LEU A 280 -19.80 32.04 -5.57
CA LEU A 280 -19.08 33.10 -4.85
C LEU A 280 -18.08 33.83 -5.77
N VAL A 281 -17.38 33.10 -6.63
CA VAL A 281 -16.51 33.69 -7.66
C VAL A 281 -17.32 34.52 -8.65
N TRP A 282 -18.45 34.00 -9.14
CA TRP A 282 -19.32 34.71 -10.08
C TRP A 282 -19.92 35.99 -9.48
N LEU A 283 -20.40 35.94 -8.23
CA LEU A 283 -20.93 37.11 -7.51
C LEU A 283 -19.83 38.17 -7.26
N GLY A 284 -18.61 37.73 -6.95
CA GLY A 284 -17.44 38.61 -6.81
C GLY A 284 -17.10 39.35 -8.11
N VAL A 285 -17.07 38.63 -9.24
CA VAL A 285 -16.81 39.21 -10.57
C VAL A 285 -17.92 40.16 -10.99
N ARG A 286 -19.20 39.82 -10.77
CA ARG A 286 -20.33 40.66 -11.14
C ARG A 286 -20.32 42.00 -10.40
N LYS A 287 -20.01 42.00 -9.10
CA LYS A 287 -19.93 43.22 -8.28
C LYS A 287 -18.82 44.16 -8.73
N LEU A 288 -17.72 43.62 -9.27
CA LEU A 288 -16.61 44.39 -9.82
C LEU A 288 -16.96 45.08 -11.15
N ASN A 289 -17.81 44.46 -11.98
CA ASN A 289 -18.24 45.03 -13.26
C ASN A 289 -19.37 46.06 -13.11
N SER A 290 -20.24 45.92 -12.12
CA SER A 290 -21.32 46.90 -11.85
C SER A 290 -20.85 48.24 -11.27
N GLY A 291 -19.57 48.37 -10.89
CA GLY A 291 -18.99 49.61 -10.35
C GLY A 291 -18.33 50.52 -11.39
N ALA A 292 -18.37 50.17 -12.67
CA ALA A 292 -17.67 50.89 -13.74
C ALA A 292 -18.54 51.93 -14.49
N ASP A 293 -19.88 51.90 -14.36
CA ASP A 293 -20.81 52.67 -15.21
C ASP A 293 -21.50 53.89 -14.55
N SER A 294 -20.97 54.42 -13.44
CA SER A 294 -21.60 55.61 -12.79
C SER A 294 -20.69 56.83 -12.68
N LYS A 295 -19.93 57.15 -13.74
CA LYS A 295 -19.26 58.45 -13.86
C LYS A 295 -19.27 58.98 -15.29
N ASP A 296 -20.47 59.24 -15.79
CA ASP A 296 -20.72 60.26 -16.82
C ASP A 296 -22.10 60.85 -16.53
N GLY A 297 -22.11 61.99 -15.83
CA GLY A 297 -23.33 62.64 -15.37
C GLY A 297 -23.08 63.75 -14.36
N MET A 298 -22.22 64.72 -14.73
CA MET A 298 -22.27 66.17 -14.43
C MET A 298 -20.94 66.82 -14.78
#